data_AF-A0A524M026-F1
#
_entry.id   AF-A0A524M026-F1
#
_cell.length_a   1.000
_cell.length_b   1.000
_cell.length_c   1.000
_cell.angle_alpha   90.00
_cell.angle_beta   90.00
_cell.angle_gamma   90.00
#
_symmetry.space_group_name_H-M   'P 1'
#
loop_
_entity.id
_entity.type
_entity.pdbx_description
1 polymer ?
#
loop_
_entity_poly.entity_id
_entity_poly.type
_entity_poly.pdbx_seq_one_letter_code
_entity_poly.pdbx_strand_id
1 'polypeptide(L)'
;MAYSEIDEESIPRYKRGYEWFSHLANARLSKKEWKRLGLFSFYDAPYAESDLLYLSPKQVMLTTAKLAKKKEAGLILVVDALEKGEMGLSTKAGYDQFMEIFEGLFPDATKLYFGPKDTEREWLHEFQSLKIPLGWLAKRPNVFSEVLSDASPVGEIIGPADATFEDFAGMIEVLVEKLGPPSLTEEVMGRIRSTEASEYAGEAVGLMTVFISPTTAVTRGVKYLGKFMSLVKDRRKQEMKEVYLEWNERVQKGYSEENLRKFFDDSSDYESGLIESVSSFKPILLVIETRGTLYDLFLPLVLQHLVEEIGYIPPNRRPKMVDDKKKKDTHMRDFDAEEMSYESIEGITEEDLPPVTDQLIQSMIEKEGVDSKAVIEISDDIFEGKPETILFLDAATHLSKFNRSFKFALNIPEKFPNISVAASFFTDREKISTSLQEGVLEYMKERALIFDLHPALFDVATARMPVSRKAWLIGELQKMERIRSGGEVAFLEYVNEAAIKWNLRVVEKPEIEALTRIRRWFGGTK
;
A
#
# COMPACT_ATOMS: atom_id res chain seq x y z
N MET A 1 3.47 -47.06 -36.22
CA MET A 1 4.15 -45.80 -35.88
C MET A 1 3.90 -45.57 -34.40
N ALA A 2 4.95 -45.63 -33.60
CA ALA A 2 4.86 -45.40 -32.17
C ALA A 2 4.36 -43.97 -31.95
N TYR A 3 3.25 -43.82 -31.23
CA TYR A 3 2.93 -42.55 -30.59
C TYR A 3 4.05 -42.31 -29.61
N SER A 4 4.96 -41.38 -29.95
CA SER A 4 5.87 -40.84 -28.96
C SER A 4 5.00 -40.30 -27.81
N GLU A 5 5.29 -40.73 -26.59
CA GLU A 5 4.89 -40.04 -25.37
C GLU A 5 5.38 -38.59 -25.51
N ILE A 6 4.51 -37.70 -26.02
CA ILE A 6 4.82 -36.28 -26.21
C ILE A 6 4.55 -35.61 -24.87
N ASP A 7 5.55 -35.72 -24.01
CA ASP A 7 5.97 -34.81 -22.95
C ASP A 7 4.87 -33.89 -22.38
N GLU A 8 4.04 -34.46 -21.52
CA GLU A 8 3.15 -33.73 -20.59
C GLU A 8 3.94 -32.79 -19.65
N GLU A 9 5.29 -32.89 -19.61
CA GLU A 9 6.20 -32.09 -18.79
C GLU A 9 6.68 -30.76 -19.42
N SER A 10 6.36 -30.46 -20.69
CA SER A 10 7.01 -29.32 -21.38
C SER A 10 6.66 -27.90 -20.89
N ILE A 11 5.55 -27.69 -20.18
CA ILE A 11 5.18 -26.36 -19.63
C ILE A 11 5.12 -26.44 -18.09
N PRO A 12 5.98 -25.71 -17.37
CA PRO A 12 5.96 -25.67 -15.92
C PRO A 12 4.58 -25.33 -15.32
N ARG A 13 4.25 -25.92 -14.17
CA ARG A 13 2.93 -25.77 -13.52
C ARG A 13 2.55 -24.33 -13.17
N TYR A 14 3.54 -23.47 -12.84
CA TYR A 14 3.30 -22.05 -12.58
C TYR A 14 2.88 -21.31 -13.87
N LYS A 15 3.51 -21.56 -15.01
CA LYS A 15 3.09 -20.93 -16.29
C LYS A 15 1.66 -21.31 -16.64
N ARG A 16 1.33 -22.61 -16.51
CA ARG A 16 -0.03 -23.12 -16.74
C ARG A 16 -1.06 -22.39 -15.88
N GLY A 17 -0.77 -22.18 -14.58
CA GLY A 17 -1.69 -21.45 -13.71
C GLY A 17 -1.88 -19.99 -14.06
N TYR A 18 -0.79 -19.31 -14.44
CA TYR A 18 -0.88 -17.95 -14.97
C TYR A 18 -1.73 -17.88 -16.24
N GLU A 19 -1.53 -18.79 -17.19
CA GLU A 19 -2.25 -18.82 -18.47
C GLU A 19 -3.76 -19.05 -18.28
N TRP A 20 -4.15 -20.03 -17.46
CA TRP A 20 -5.56 -20.36 -17.26
C TRP A 20 -6.30 -19.27 -16.53
N PHE A 21 -5.67 -18.70 -15.49
CA PHE A 21 -6.24 -17.55 -14.81
C PHE A 21 -6.35 -16.37 -15.76
N SER A 22 -5.33 -16.10 -16.59
CA SER A 22 -5.37 -15.04 -17.61
C SER A 22 -6.51 -15.23 -18.62
N HIS A 23 -6.74 -16.46 -19.09
CA HIS A 23 -7.85 -16.74 -19.99
C HIS A 23 -9.22 -16.48 -19.32
N LEU A 24 -9.40 -16.99 -18.10
CA LEU A 24 -10.62 -16.72 -17.33
C LEU A 24 -10.81 -15.22 -17.09
N ALA A 25 -9.73 -14.53 -16.74
CA ALA A 25 -9.75 -13.11 -16.44
C ALA A 25 -10.14 -12.27 -17.66
N ASN A 26 -9.62 -12.60 -18.84
CA ASN A 26 -10.00 -11.93 -20.09
C ASN A 26 -11.44 -12.24 -20.53
N ALA A 27 -11.91 -13.47 -20.34
CA ALA A 27 -13.18 -13.93 -20.87
C ALA A 27 -14.38 -13.65 -19.95
N ARG A 28 -14.19 -13.77 -18.62
CA ARG A 28 -15.29 -13.85 -17.65
C ARG A 28 -15.29 -12.74 -16.59
N LEU A 29 -14.15 -12.15 -16.23
CA LEU A 29 -14.14 -11.10 -15.20
C LEU A 29 -14.78 -9.80 -15.70
N SER A 30 -15.38 -9.06 -14.78
CA SER A 30 -15.98 -7.75 -15.07
C SER A 30 -14.93 -6.77 -15.61
N LYS A 31 -15.29 -6.03 -16.65
CA LYS A 31 -14.46 -4.94 -17.20
C LYS A 31 -14.80 -3.57 -16.58
N LYS A 32 -15.63 -3.54 -15.54
CA LYS A 32 -15.94 -2.29 -14.82
C LYS A 32 -14.69 -1.71 -14.19
N GLU A 33 -14.57 -0.38 -14.28
CA GLU A 33 -13.54 0.38 -13.59
C GLU A 33 -13.73 0.29 -12.07
N TRP A 34 -12.63 0.43 -11.33
CA TRP A 34 -12.60 0.35 -9.88
C TRP A 34 -11.49 1.27 -9.38
N LYS A 35 -11.72 1.91 -8.23
CA LYS A 35 -10.66 2.60 -7.47
C LYS A 35 -10.05 1.68 -6.42
N ARG A 36 -10.82 0.67 -5.98
CA ARG A 36 -10.37 -0.38 -5.06
C ARG A 36 -10.64 -1.78 -5.58
N LEU A 37 -9.62 -2.62 -5.47
CA LEU A 37 -9.73 -4.05 -5.71
C LEU A 37 -9.12 -4.84 -4.55
N GLY A 38 -9.95 -5.58 -3.81
CA GLY A 38 -9.47 -6.54 -2.82
C GLY A 38 -9.20 -7.91 -3.42
N LEU A 39 -8.05 -8.51 -3.11
CA LEU A 39 -7.75 -9.93 -3.38
C LEU A 39 -7.67 -10.64 -2.03
N PHE A 40 -8.55 -11.60 -1.77
CA PHE A 40 -8.70 -12.20 -0.44
C PHE A 40 -8.39 -13.68 -0.44
N SER A 41 -7.55 -14.08 0.51
CA SER A 41 -7.15 -15.44 0.83
C SER A 41 -7.33 -15.69 2.32
N PHE A 42 -7.47 -16.96 2.69
CA PHE A 42 -7.30 -17.38 4.07
C PHE A 42 -5.81 -17.36 4.43
N TYR A 43 -5.01 -18.27 3.88
CA TYR A 43 -3.57 -18.38 4.16
C TYR A 43 -2.69 -17.56 3.21
N ASP A 44 -1.48 -17.21 3.67
CA ASP A 44 -0.34 -16.82 2.81
C ASP A 44 0.18 -18.06 2.05
N ALA A 45 -0.62 -18.52 1.10
CA ALA A 45 -0.45 -19.78 0.36
C ALA A 45 -0.98 -19.64 -1.07
N PRO A 46 -0.58 -20.52 -2.00
CA PRO A 46 -1.20 -20.56 -3.33
C PRO A 46 -2.70 -20.80 -3.25
N TYR A 47 -3.46 -20.14 -4.14
CA TYR A 47 -4.89 -20.37 -4.32
C TYR A 47 -5.20 -21.75 -4.88
N ALA A 48 -4.26 -22.30 -5.65
CA ALA A 48 -4.32 -23.66 -6.15
C ALA A 48 -2.92 -24.25 -6.28
N GLU A 49 -2.76 -25.47 -5.80
CA GLU A 49 -1.53 -26.24 -5.93
C GLU A 49 -1.86 -27.71 -6.26
N SER A 50 -1.23 -28.21 -7.32
CA SER A 50 -1.23 -29.61 -7.74
C SER A 50 0.00 -29.86 -8.62
N ASP A 51 0.21 -31.10 -9.06
CA ASP A 51 1.29 -31.43 -10.00
C ASP A 51 1.11 -30.72 -11.37
N LEU A 52 -0.13 -30.36 -11.72
CA LEU A 52 -0.48 -29.77 -13.01
C LEU A 52 -0.61 -28.24 -12.98
N LEU A 53 -0.89 -27.67 -11.81
CA LEU A 53 -1.33 -26.29 -11.67
C LEU A 53 -0.77 -25.66 -10.40
N TYR A 54 -0.14 -24.49 -10.54
CA TYR A 54 0.19 -23.62 -9.42
C TYR A 54 -0.33 -22.20 -9.70
N LEU A 55 -1.19 -21.70 -8.81
CA LEU A 55 -1.75 -20.34 -8.89
C LEU A 55 -1.56 -19.62 -7.56
N SER A 56 -0.67 -18.62 -7.52
CA SER A 56 -0.37 -17.78 -6.38
C SER A 56 -1.09 -16.42 -6.43
N PRO A 57 -1.18 -15.71 -5.28
CA PRO A 57 -1.60 -14.32 -5.24
C PRO A 57 -0.86 -13.43 -6.23
N LYS A 58 0.47 -13.58 -6.34
CA LYS A 58 1.29 -12.79 -7.27
C LYS A 58 0.89 -13.00 -8.74
N GLN A 59 0.55 -14.23 -9.15
CA GLN A 59 0.10 -14.49 -10.53
C GLN A 59 -1.26 -13.84 -10.82
N VAL A 60 -2.17 -13.86 -9.85
CA VAL A 60 -3.46 -13.16 -9.93
C VAL A 60 -3.24 -11.64 -10.00
N MET A 61 -2.32 -11.10 -9.20
CA MET A 61 -1.95 -9.69 -9.24
C MET A 61 -1.36 -9.30 -10.60
N LEU A 62 -0.40 -10.06 -11.14
CA LEU A 62 0.20 -9.79 -12.45
C LEU A 62 -0.84 -9.81 -13.58
N THR A 63 -1.74 -10.79 -13.55
CA THR A 63 -2.83 -10.88 -14.52
C THR A 63 -3.76 -9.67 -14.44
N THR A 64 -4.15 -9.29 -13.22
CA THR A 64 -5.02 -8.15 -12.99
C THR A 64 -4.33 -6.84 -13.37
N ALA A 65 -3.05 -6.69 -13.06
CA ALA A 65 -2.24 -5.54 -13.44
C ALA A 65 -2.17 -5.38 -14.96
N LYS A 66 -1.97 -6.49 -15.69
CA LYS A 66 -2.01 -6.50 -17.16
C LYS A 66 -3.36 -6.05 -17.70
N LEU A 67 -4.46 -6.53 -17.11
CA LEU A 67 -5.81 -6.16 -17.54
C LEU A 67 -6.16 -4.70 -17.23
N ALA A 68 -5.62 -4.16 -16.14
CA ALA A 68 -5.92 -2.80 -15.70
C ALA A 68 -5.00 -1.75 -16.35
N LYS A 69 -3.79 -2.12 -16.77
CA LYS A 69 -2.82 -1.22 -17.41
C LYS A 69 -3.36 -0.66 -18.73
N LYS A 70 -3.71 0.64 -18.71
CA LYS A 70 -3.93 1.44 -19.93
C LYS A 70 -2.59 1.92 -20.49
N LYS A 71 -2.57 2.36 -21.77
CA LYS A 71 -1.36 2.87 -22.43
C LYS A 71 -0.76 4.06 -21.66
N GLU A 72 -1.61 4.99 -21.24
CA GLU A 72 -1.27 6.26 -20.58
C GLU A 72 -1.53 6.23 -19.06
N ALA A 73 -1.46 5.05 -18.44
CA ALA A 73 -1.57 4.92 -16.99
C ALA A 73 -0.24 4.43 -16.38
N GLY A 74 0.18 5.02 -15.25
CA GLY A 74 1.24 4.46 -14.42
C GLY A 74 0.83 3.13 -13.80
N LEU A 75 1.79 2.24 -13.57
CA LEU A 75 1.57 0.98 -12.86
C LEU A 75 2.72 0.74 -11.91
N ILE A 76 2.41 0.52 -10.63
CA ILE A 76 3.38 0.23 -9.59
C ILE A 76 2.96 -1.07 -8.90
N LEU A 77 3.85 -2.05 -8.88
CA LEU A 77 3.69 -3.29 -8.13
C LEU A 77 4.65 -3.29 -6.95
N VAL A 78 4.10 -3.30 -5.75
CA VAL A 78 4.85 -3.43 -4.50
C VAL A 78 4.75 -4.88 -4.05
N VAL A 79 5.87 -5.60 -4.05
CA VAL A 79 5.91 -7.06 -3.82
C VAL A 79 6.79 -7.38 -2.62
N ASP A 80 6.32 -8.27 -1.74
CA ASP A 80 7.09 -8.75 -0.60
C ASP A 80 8.16 -9.76 -1.02
N ALA A 81 9.41 -9.49 -0.64
CA ALA A 81 10.56 -10.34 -0.90
C ALA A 81 10.55 -11.65 -0.09
N LEU A 82 9.84 -11.69 1.04
CA LEU A 82 9.97 -12.77 2.03
C LEU A 82 8.92 -13.88 1.92
N GLU A 83 8.13 -13.91 0.85
CA GLU A 83 7.23 -15.03 0.56
C GLU A 83 8.04 -16.30 0.23
N LYS A 84 7.69 -17.44 0.83
CA LYS A 84 8.42 -18.73 0.72
C LYS A 84 7.83 -19.73 -0.29
N GLY A 85 6.73 -19.40 -0.96
CA GLY A 85 6.09 -20.28 -1.95
C GLY A 85 6.92 -20.48 -3.23
N GLU A 86 6.45 -21.33 -4.15
CA GLU A 86 7.12 -21.64 -5.43
C GLU A 86 7.33 -20.42 -6.33
N MET A 87 6.50 -19.38 -6.17
CA MET A 87 6.62 -18.06 -6.83
C MET A 87 7.06 -16.96 -5.85
N GLY A 88 7.61 -17.36 -4.71
CA GLY A 88 8.09 -16.47 -3.67
C GLY A 88 9.49 -15.95 -4.00
N LEU A 89 9.71 -14.66 -3.75
CA LEU A 89 10.99 -14.00 -4.04
C LEU A 89 12.10 -14.35 -3.04
N SER A 90 11.78 -15.09 -1.98
CA SER A 90 12.73 -15.46 -0.93
C SER A 90 13.71 -16.56 -1.36
N THR A 91 13.42 -17.26 -2.46
CA THR A 91 14.29 -18.27 -3.08
C THR A 91 14.63 -17.86 -4.50
N LYS A 92 15.83 -18.24 -4.98
CA LYS A 92 16.26 -17.93 -6.34
C LYS A 92 15.33 -18.53 -7.40
N ALA A 93 14.92 -19.79 -7.21
CA ALA A 93 14.00 -20.46 -8.12
C ALA A 93 12.66 -19.73 -8.23
N GLY A 94 12.05 -19.35 -7.11
CA GLY A 94 10.77 -18.62 -7.14
C GLY A 94 10.89 -17.20 -7.67
N TYR A 95 12.02 -16.53 -7.41
CA TYR A 95 12.37 -15.27 -8.07
C TYR A 95 12.45 -15.43 -9.58
N ASP A 96 13.18 -16.42 -10.10
CA ASP A 96 13.36 -16.63 -11.54
C ASP A 96 12.02 -16.91 -12.23
N GLN A 97 11.16 -17.72 -11.61
CA GLN A 97 9.82 -18.00 -12.13
C GLN A 97 8.91 -16.76 -12.12
N PHE A 98 8.95 -15.95 -11.06
CA PHE A 98 8.22 -14.68 -11.00
C PHE A 98 8.71 -13.69 -12.06
N MET A 99 10.02 -13.51 -12.17
CA MET A 99 10.64 -12.58 -13.11
C MET A 99 10.37 -12.99 -14.55
N GLU A 100 10.36 -14.29 -14.86
CA GLU A 100 10.03 -14.76 -16.21
C GLU A 100 8.63 -14.31 -16.65
N ILE A 101 7.61 -14.46 -15.78
CA ILE A 101 6.26 -13.97 -16.09
C ILE A 101 6.25 -12.45 -16.12
N PHE A 102 6.85 -11.79 -15.12
CA PHE A 102 6.84 -10.34 -15.00
C PHE A 102 7.47 -9.64 -16.21
N GLU A 103 8.68 -10.05 -16.59
CA GLU A 103 9.41 -9.49 -17.74
C GLU A 103 8.74 -9.84 -19.07
N GLY A 104 8.10 -11.02 -19.17
CA GLY A 104 7.28 -11.37 -20.32
C GLY A 104 6.05 -10.46 -20.49
N LEU A 105 5.54 -9.87 -19.40
CA LEU A 105 4.41 -8.94 -19.42
C LEU A 105 4.83 -7.47 -19.52
N PHE A 106 5.94 -7.12 -18.89
CA PHE A 106 6.41 -5.76 -18.71
C PHE A 106 7.92 -5.69 -18.97
N PRO A 107 8.37 -5.86 -20.23
CA PRO A 107 9.80 -5.93 -20.56
C PRO A 107 10.54 -4.62 -20.25
N ASP A 108 9.86 -3.48 -20.38
CA ASP A 108 10.43 -2.14 -20.17
C ASP A 108 10.26 -1.63 -18.73
N ALA A 109 9.97 -2.53 -17.77
CA ALA A 109 9.69 -2.14 -16.40
C ALA A 109 10.94 -1.70 -15.64
N THR A 110 10.80 -0.62 -14.86
CA THR A 110 11.82 -0.18 -13.89
C THR A 110 11.72 -1.06 -12.65
N LYS A 111 12.87 -1.58 -12.17
CA LYS A 111 12.94 -2.46 -11.00
C LYS A 111 13.68 -1.73 -9.88
N LEU A 112 12.99 -1.58 -8.74
CA LEU A 112 13.47 -0.90 -7.55
C LEU A 112 13.46 -1.88 -6.37
N TYR A 113 14.38 -1.66 -5.44
CA TYR A 113 14.51 -2.46 -4.22
C TYR A 113 14.53 -1.57 -2.99
N PHE A 114 13.75 -1.93 -1.97
CA PHE A 114 13.74 -1.27 -0.67
C PHE A 114 14.06 -2.28 0.43
N GLY A 115 15.28 -2.23 0.94
CA GLY A 115 15.82 -3.20 1.88
C GLY A 115 17.30 -2.95 2.18
N PRO A 116 17.91 -3.73 3.08
CA PRO A 116 19.26 -3.46 3.58
C PRO A 116 20.40 -3.94 2.65
N LYS A 117 20.12 -4.75 1.61
CA LYS A 117 21.14 -5.32 0.69
C LYS A 117 22.32 -6.05 1.37
N ASP A 118 22.08 -6.68 2.50
CA ASP A 118 23.07 -7.45 3.25
C ASP A 118 22.59 -8.87 3.58
N THR A 119 21.56 -9.32 2.87
CA THR A 119 20.94 -10.64 3.02
C THR A 119 21.51 -11.65 2.02
N GLU A 120 21.24 -12.94 2.23
CA GLU A 120 21.66 -14.01 1.30
C GLU A 120 20.95 -13.97 -0.07
N ARG A 121 20.04 -13.00 -0.28
CA ARG A 121 19.21 -12.85 -1.49
C ARG A 121 19.88 -11.91 -2.50
N GLU A 122 21.12 -12.22 -2.85
CA GLU A 122 21.96 -11.37 -3.72
C GLU A 122 21.28 -11.02 -5.05
N TRP A 123 20.42 -11.90 -5.58
CA TRP A 123 19.65 -11.67 -6.81
C TRP A 123 18.64 -10.51 -6.72
N LEU A 124 18.25 -10.07 -5.52
CA LEU A 124 17.41 -8.88 -5.33
C LEU A 124 18.25 -7.60 -5.26
N HIS A 125 19.53 -7.71 -4.94
CA HIS A 125 20.40 -6.57 -4.66
C HIS A 125 20.89 -5.88 -5.93
N GLU A 126 20.71 -6.51 -7.10
CA GLU A 126 21.03 -5.96 -8.43
C GLU A 126 20.16 -4.76 -8.80
N PHE A 127 18.95 -4.63 -8.22
CA PHE A 127 18.04 -3.54 -8.51
C PHE A 127 18.48 -2.22 -7.88
N GLN A 128 18.07 -1.10 -8.47
CA GLN A 128 18.36 0.22 -7.90
C GLN A 128 17.70 0.35 -6.53
N SER A 129 18.45 0.84 -5.53
CA SER A 129 17.91 1.08 -4.20
C SER A 129 16.98 2.29 -4.21
N LEU A 130 15.72 2.07 -3.86
CA LEU A 130 14.81 3.14 -3.48
C LEU A 130 15.13 3.54 -2.04
N LYS A 131 15.22 4.84 -1.79
CA LYS A 131 15.42 5.42 -0.46
C LYS A 131 14.40 6.51 -0.22
N ILE A 132 14.20 6.85 1.05
CA ILE A 132 13.35 7.94 1.48
C ILE A 132 14.24 9.16 1.74
N PRO A 133 14.00 10.32 1.12
CA PRO A 133 14.73 11.54 1.44
C PRO A 133 14.57 11.88 2.92
N LEU A 134 15.68 12.00 3.65
CA LEU A 134 15.69 12.33 5.06
C LEU A 134 15.00 13.68 5.30
N GLY A 135 15.26 14.65 4.41
CA GLY A 135 14.60 15.96 4.43
C GLY A 135 13.09 15.92 4.20
N TRP A 136 12.55 14.89 3.53
CA TRP A 136 11.10 14.70 3.41
C TRP A 136 10.48 14.27 4.74
N LEU A 137 11.13 13.35 5.44
CA LEU A 137 10.67 12.82 6.73
C LEU A 137 10.82 13.85 7.85
N ALA A 138 11.94 14.58 7.91
CA ALA A 138 12.19 15.65 8.88
C ALA A 138 11.12 16.77 8.82
N LYS A 139 10.64 17.11 7.62
CA LYS A 139 9.55 18.09 7.42
C LYS A 139 8.16 17.56 7.82
N ARG A 140 8.04 16.26 8.15
CA ARG A 140 6.77 15.57 8.43
C ARG A 140 6.85 14.75 9.72
N PRO A 141 7.10 15.40 10.87
CA PRO A 141 7.17 14.69 12.16
C PRO A 141 5.87 13.94 12.49
N ASN A 142 4.70 14.40 11.99
CA ASN A 142 3.43 13.71 12.16
C ASN A 142 3.47 12.27 11.61
N VAL A 143 4.01 12.10 10.39
CA VAL A 143 4.12 10.79 9.73
C VAL A 143 5.02 9.86 10.54
N PHE A 144 6.17 10.36 10.98
CA PHE A 144 7.10 9.56 11.77
C PHE A 144 6.52 9.20 13.14
N SER A 145 5.86 10.15 13.81
CA SER A 145 5.24 9.93 15.12
C SER A 145 4.13 8.87 15.09
N GLU A 146 3.34 8.79 14.00
CA GLU A 146 2.32 7.75 13.82
C GLU A 146 2.95 6.36 13.70
N VAL A 147 3.98 6.24 12.86
CA VAL A 147 4.71 4.98 12.66
C VAL A 147 5.41 4.53 13.94
N LEU A 148 6.05 5.45 14.66
CA LEU A 148 6.70 5.15 15.93
C LEU A 148 5.68 4.76 17.01
N SER A 149 4.52 5.42 17.06
CA SER A 149 3.44 5.05 17.99
C SER A 149 2.95 3.62 17.75
N ASP A 150 2.77 3.26 16.47
CA ASP A 150 2.36 1.92 16.06
C ASP A 150 3.46 0.87 16.36
N ALA A 151 4.74 1.26 16.24
CA ALA A 151 5.90 0.41 16.50
C ALA A 151 6.33 0.36 17.97
N SER A 152 5.75 1.21 18.84
CA SER A 152 6.15 1.36 20.24
C SER A 152 5.96 0.04 21.00
N PRO A 153 7.00 -0.49 21.66
CA PRO A 153 6.91 -1.75 22.42
C PRO A 153 5.88 -1.71 23.56
N VAL A 154 5.65 -0.52 24.12
CA VAL A 154 4.70 -0.27 25.22
C VAL A 154 3.37 0.32 24.75
N GLY A 155 3.18 0.49 23.43
CA GLY A 155 1.99 1.14 22.87
C GLY A 155 1.85 2.60 23.30
N GLU A 156 2.97 3.30 23.43
CA GLU A 156 2.97 4.74 23.71
C GLU A 156 2.45 5.52 22.50
N ILE A 157 1.71 6.61 22.79
CA ILE A 157 1.29 7.56 21.76
C ILE A 157 2.37 8.64 21.69
N ILE A 158 3.19 8.58 20.66
CA ILE A 158 4.29 9.51 20.42
C ILE A 158 3.73 10.73 19.69
N GLY A 159 3.99 11.92 20.22
CA GLY A 159 3.60 13.18 19.61
C GLY A 159 4.55 13.61 18.49
N PRO A 160 4.12 14.52 17.59
CA PRO A 160 5.00 15.03 16.54
C PRO A 160 6.27 15.71 17.07
N ALA A 161 6.16 16.44 18.19
CA ALA A 161 7.30 17.12 18.82
C ALA A 161 8.36 16.13 19.32
N ASP A 162 7.96 14.93 19.73
CA ASP A 162 8.87 13.87 20.19
C ASP A 162 9.46 13.03 19.05
N ALA A 163 9.03 13.31 17.81
CA ALA A 163 9.47 12.64 16.59
C ALA A 163 10.19 13.60 15.63
N THR A 164 10.50 14.82 16.05
CA THR A 164 11.27 15.78 15.25
C THR A 164 12.76 15.45 15.30
N PHE A 165 13.42 15.52 14.15
CA PHE A 165 14.86 15.40 14.00
C PHE A 165 15.31 16.22 12.78
N GLU A 166 16.60 16.55 12.69
CA GLU A 166 17.16 17.31 11.57
C GLU A 166 18.09 16.47 10.68
N ASP A 167 18.84 15.54 11.28
CA ASP A 167 19.84 14.72 10.63
C ASP A 167 19.78 13.25 11.08
N PHE A 168 20.73 12.44 10.61
CA PHE A 168 20.83 11.04 11.01
C PHE A 168 21.06 10.89 12.51
N ALA A 169 21.91 11.72 13.13
CA ALA A 169 22.18 11.62 14.57
C ALA A 169 20.90 11.81 15.40
N GLY A 170 20.10 12.82 15.08
CA GLY A 170 18.80 13.05 15.71
C GLY A 170 17.80 11.94 15.43
N MET A 171 17.75 11.41 14.20
CA MET A 171 16.88 10.27 13.86
C MET A 171 17.23 9.02 14.68
N ILE A 172 18.54 8.75 14.85
CA ILE A 172 19.03 7.62 15.65
C ILE A 172 18.63 7.80 17.10
N GLU A 173 18.81 9.01 17.67
CA GLU A 173 18.41 9.32 19.04
C GLU A 173 16.92 9.04 19.26
N VAL A 174 16.05 9.54 18.38
CA VAL A 174 14.60 9.30 18.45
C VAL A 174 14.27 7.81 18.34
N LEU A 175 14.86 7.09 17.38
CA LEU A 175 14.61 5.65 17.22
C LEU A 175 15.07 4.84 18.43
N VAL A 176 16.25 5.13 18.97
CA VAL A 176 16.81 4.45 20.14
C VAL A 176 16.00 4.77 21.40
N GLU A 177 15.58 6.03 21.59
CA GLU A 177 14.76 6.44 22.73
C GLU A 177 13.39 5.77 22.71
N LYS A 178 12.70 5.79 21.56
CA LYS A 178 11.30 5.36 21.46
C LYS A 178 11.11 3.85 21.22
N LEU A 179 12.08 3.19 20.60
CA LEU A 179 12.04 1.73 20.31
C LEU A 179 13.00 0.93 21.20
N GLY A 180 13.81 1.61 22.01
CA GLY A 180 14.64 1.01 23.03
C GLY A 180 13.83 0.33 24.13
N PRO A 181 14.50 -0.38 25.05
CA PRO A 181 13.82 -1.04 26.16
C PRO A 181 13.13 0.02 27.05
N PRO A 182 11.88 -0.21 27.49
CA PRO A 182 11.15 0.79 28.27
C PRO A 182 11.80 1.00 29.64
N SER A 183 11.80 2.25 30.11
CA SER A 183 12.18 2.53 31.49
C SER A 183 11.21 1.81 32.44
N LEU A 184 11.75 1.19 33.50
CA LEU A 184 10.97 0.47 34.53
C LEU A 184 10.24 1.45 35.46
N THR A 185 9.46 2.37 34.90
CA THR A 185 8.64 3.31 35.65
C THR A 185 7.30 2.68 36.05
N GLU A 186 6.70 3.19 37.12
CA GLU A 186 5.44 2.67 37.68
C GLU A 186 4.28 2.65 36.66
N GLU A 187 4.35 3.46 35.62
CA GLU A 187 3.35 3.54 34.56
C GLU A 187 3.33 2.30 33.66
N VAL A 188 4.51 1.76 33.31
CA VAL A 188 4.65 0.49 32.57
C VAL A 188 4.15 -0.67 33.43
N MET A 189 4.48 -0.67 34.72
CA MET A 189 3.98 -1.66 35.69
C MET A 189 2.47 -1.55 35.91
N GLY A 190 1.91 -0.34 35.86
CA GLY A 190 0.47 -0.08 35.97
C GLY A 190 -0.32 -0.62 34.78
N ARG A 191 0.19 -0.45 33.56
CA ARG A 191 -0.42 -1.01 32.33
C ARG A 191 -0.29 -2.53 32.25
N ILE A 192 0.79 -3.11 32.79
CA ILE A 192 0.95 -4.57 32.88
C ILE A 192 -0.11 -5.16 33.83
N ARG A 193 -0.32 -4.54 35.00
CA ARG A 193 -1.32 -5.00 35.98
C ARG A 193 -2.78 -4.91 35.48
N SER A 194 -3.10 -3.95 34.61
CA SER A 194 -4.47 -3.80 34.09
C SER A 194 -4.84 -4.82 33.01
N THR A 195 -3.89 -5.64 32.55
CA THR A 195 -4.11 -6.59 31.45
C THR A 195 -4.27 -8.06 31.90
N GLU A 196 -4.26 -8.34 33.22
CA GLU A 196 -4.32 -9.68 33.82
C GLU A 196 -5.75 -10.19 34.10
N ALA A 197 -6.62 -10.23 33.08
CA ALA A 197 -7.92 -10.90 33.22
C ALA A 197 -8.48 -11.44 31.88
N SER A 198 -7.89 -12.49 31.32
CA SER A 198 -8.61 -13.70 30.87
C SER A 198 -7.74 -14.72 30.10
N GLU A 199 -7.94 -15.98 30.51
CA GLU A 199 -7.79 -17.30 29.88
C GLU A 199 -6.56 -17.69 29.05
N TYR A 200 -5.96 -18.80 29.51
CA TYR A 200 -4.79 -19.50 29.01
C TYR A 200 -5.15 -20.95 28.64
N ALA A 201 -4.60 -21.44 27.52
CA ALA A 201 -3.81 -22.68 27.44
C ALA A 201 -3.22 -22.82 26.03
N GLY A 202 -1.89 -22.68 25.88
CA GLY A 202 -1.18 -22.94 24.61
C GLY A 202 0.20 -22.28 24.43
N GLU A 203 0.52 -21.23 25.18
CA GLU A 203 1.62 -20.31 24.80
C GLU A 203 2.97 -20.50 25.53
N ALA A 204 3.45 -21.73 25.73
CA ALA A 204 4.83 -21.91 26.25
C ALA A 204 5.90 -21.77 25.13
N VAL A 205 5.56 -22.12 23.89
CA VAL A 205 6.50 -22.10 22.75
C VAL A 205 6.66 -20.68 22.16
N GLY A 206 5.61 -19.85 22.24
CA GLY A 206 5.62 -18.48 21.71
C GLY A 206 6.44 -17.49 22.54
N LEU A 207 6.60 -17.70 23.84
CA LEU A 207 7.37 -16.79 24.69
C LEU A 207 8.86 -16.79 24.32
N MET A 208 9.42 -17.92 23.87
CA MET A 208 10.82 -18.00 23.43
C MET A 208 11.09 -17.22 22.12
N THR A 209 10.12 -17.06 21.23
CA THR A 209 10.30 -16.23 20.01
C THR A 209 10.40 -14.73 20.29
N VAL A 210 9.90 -14.24 21.43
CA VAL A 210 10.11 -12.85 21.87
C VAL A 210 11.56 -12.61 22.29
N PHE A 211 12.28 -13.64 22.76
CA PHE A 211 13.72 -13.56 23.06
C PHE A 211 14.59 -13.45 21.79
N ILE A 212 14.08 -13.87 20.63
CA ILE A 212 14.88 -14.00 19.40
C ILE A 212 14.75 -12.77 18.47
N SER A 213 13.71 -11.94 18.63
CA SER A 213 13.62 -10.67 17.89
C SER A 213 12.69 -9.64 18.55
N PRO A 214 13.15 -8.38 18.79
CA PRO A 214 12.32 -7.26 19.25
C PRO A 214 11.07 -7.03 18.38
N THR A 215 11.12 -7.38 17.09
CA THR A 215 9.99 -7.26 16.15
C THR A 215 8.81 -8.16 16.53
N THR A 216 9.07 -9.27 17.22
CA THR A 216 8.02 -10.17 17.73
C THR A 216 7.28 -9.55 18.92
N ALA A 217 7.95 -8.71 19.72
CA ALA A 217 7.31 -7.94 20.79
C ALA A 217 6.38 -6.86 20.22
N VAL A 218 6.83 -6.15 19.17
CA VAL A 218 6.02 -5.18 18.42
C VAL A 218 4.83 -5.86 17.75
N THR A 219 5.01 -7.06 17.18
CA THR A 219 3.94 -7.80 16.49
C THR A 219 2.91 -8.42 17.46
N ARG A 220 3.31 -8.71 18.71
CA ARG A 220 2.45 -9.40 19.69
C ARG A 220 1.85 -8.47 20.77
N GLY A 221 2.38 -7.25 20.93
CA GLY A 221 1.80 -6.18 21.72
C GLY A 221 2.07 -6.24 23.23
N VAL A 222 1.66 -5.18 23.94
CA VAL A 222 1.87 -4.89 25.38
C VAL A 222 1.53 -6.08 26.30
N LYS A 223 0.57 -6.93 25.89
CA LYS A 223 0.15 -8.15 26.61
C LYS A 223 1.29 -9.16 26.82
N TYR A 224 2.17 -9.32 25.83
CA TYR A 224 3.30 -10.24 25.92
C TYR A 224 4.49 -9.61 26.65
N LEU A 225 4.61 -8.28 26.61
CA LEU A 225 5.55 -7.56 27.46
C LEU A 225 5.19 -7.74 28.94
N GLY A 226 3.89 -7.75 29.29
CA GLY A 226 3.41 -8.07 30.64
C GLY A 226 3.73 -9.50 31.08
N LYS A 227 3.53 -10.51 30.22
CA LYS A 227 3.93 -11.90 30.51
C LYS A 227 5.45 -12.08 30.57
N PHE A 228 6.20 -11.39 29.71
CA PHE A 228 7.67 -11.35 29.76
C PHE A 228 8.13 -10.77 31.09
N MET A 229 7.58 -9.63 31.49
CA MET A 229 7.90 -8.99 32.75
C MET A 229 7.48 -9.83 33.96
N SER A 230 6.36 -10.56 33.92
CA SER A 230 5.95 -11.44 35.03
C SER A 230 6.75 -12.73 35.12
N LEU A 231 7.03 -13.41 34.00
CA LEU A 231 7.91 -14.60 33.93
C LEU A 231 9.35 -14.30 34.32
N VAL A 232 9.84 -13.10 33.99
CA VAL A 232 11.20 -12.64 34.32
C VAL A 232 11.25 -12.04 35.72
N LYS A 233 10.16 -11.48 36.27
CA LYS A 233 10.11 -11.10 37.69
C LYS A 233 10.30 -12.31 38.62
N ASP A 234 9.87 -13.49 38.18
CA ASP A 234 10.10 -14.77 38.87
C ASP A 234 11.52 -15.35 38.65
N ARG A 235 12.32 -14.82 37.71
CA ARG A 235 13.72 -15.21 37.44
C ARG A 235 14.72 -14.04 37.51
N ARG A 236 15.53 -14.06 38.58
CA ARG A 236 16.82 -13.33 38.81
C ARG A 236 17.04 -12.02 38.04
N LYS A 237 17.17 -10.90 38.78
CA LYS A 237 17.58 -9.53 38.33
C LYS A 237 18.74 -9.44 37.32
N GLN A 238 19.58 -10.47 37.22
CA GLN A 238 20.74 -10.52 36.34
C GLN A 238 20.37 -10.88 34.90
N GLU A 239 19.47 -11.85 34.69
CA GLU A 239 18.92 -12.20 33.37
C GLU A 239 18.16 -11.01 32.76
N MET A 240 17.45 -10.24 33.60
CA MET A 240 16.78 -9.01 33.16
C MET A 240 17.78 -7.97 32.64
N LYS A 241 18.91 -7.76 33.33
CA LYS A 241 19.92 -6.81 32.87
C LYS A 241 20.53 -7.24 31.53
N GLU A 242 20.79 -8.53 31.36
CA GLU A 242 21.34 -9.10 30.13
C GLU A 242 20.39 -8.91 28.95
N VAL A 243 19.09 -9.18 29.12
CA VAL A 243 18.09 -8.98 28.04
C VAL A 243 17.91 -7.50 27.69
N TYR A 244 17.94 -6.60 28.68
CA TYR A 244 17.85 -5.16 28.42
C TYR A 244 19.08 -4.63 27.67
N LEU A 245 20.27 -5.10 28.04
CA LEU A 245 21.51 -4.78 27.33
C LEU A 245 21.47 -5.32 25.90
N GLU A 246 21.08 -6.58 25.70
CA GLU A 246 20.96 -7.19 24.37
C GLU A 246 19.93 -6.47 23.49
N TRP A 247 18.77 -6.07 24.04
CA TRP A 247 17.79 -5.25 23.32
C TRP A 247 18.42 -3.94 22.90
N ASN A 248 18.99 -3.19 23.85
CA ASN A 248 19.54 -1.87 23.59
C ASN A 248 20.67 -1.94 22.54
N GLU A 249 21.56 -2.91 22.65
CA GLU A 249 22.62 -3.17 21.67
C GLU A 249 22.05 -3.49 20.29
N ARG A 250 20.99 -4.32 20.20
CA ARG A 250 20.32 -4.62 18.93
C ARG A 250 19.69 -3.39 18.29
N VAL A 251 19.04 -2.53 19.07
CA VAL A 251 18.41 -1.30 18.58
C VAL A 251 19.46 -0.29 18.14
N GLN A 252 20.50 -0.06 18.94
CA GLN A 252 21.61 0.84 18.61
C GLN A 252 22.39 0.37 17.38
N LYS A 253 22.69 -0.94 17.29
CA LYS A 253 23.36 -1.51 16.11
C LYS A 253 22.44 -1.50 14.88
N GLY A 254 21.18 -1.87 15.07
CA GLY A 254 20.17 -1.96 14.01
C GLY A 254 19.89 -0.62 13.35
N TYR A 255 19.78 0.44 14.14
CA TYR A 255 19.59 1.82 13.68
C TYR A 255 20.90 2.63 13.68
N SER A 256 22.05 1.99 13.47
CA SER A 256 23.28 2.73 13.21
C SER A 256 23.17 3.57 11.92
N GLU A 257 23.96 4.64 11.81
CA GLU A 257 23.95 5.51 10.63
C GLU A 257 24.20 4.72 9.34
N GLU A 258 25.15 3.77 9.36
CA GLU A 258 25.43 2.87 8.24
C GLU A 258 24.16 2.12 7.78
N ASN A 259 23.36 1.62 8.73
CA ASN A 259 22.13 0.91 8.41
C ASN A 259 21.01 1.84 7.97
N LEU A 260 20.87 3.02 8.56
CA LEU A 260 19.86 4.00 8.14
C LEU A 260 20.13 4.55 6.74
N ARG A 261 21.41 4.74 6.36
CA ARG A 261 21.80 5.17 5.00
C ARG A 261 21.43 4.18 3.89
N LYS A 262 21.10 2.94 4.23
CA LYS A 262 20.54 1.94 3.30
C LYS A 262 19.10 2.26 2.91
N PHE A 263 18.34 2.92 3.79
CA PHE A 263 16.91 3.24 3.60
C PHE A 263 16.63 4.71 3.36
N PHE A 264 17.51 5.60 3.84
CA PHE A 264 17.33 7.04 3.77
C PHE A 264 18.48 7.71 3.02
N ASP A 265 18.17 8.83 2.36
CA ASP A 265 19.14 9.63 1.64
C ASP A 265 19.12 11.08 2.14
N ASP A 266 20.28 11.63 2.49
CA ASP A 266 20.45 13.00 2.98
C ASP A 266 20.81 14.02 1.87
N SER A 267 20.97 13.55 0.63
CA SER A 267 21.29 14.45 -0.49
C SER A 267 20.06 15.29 -0.91
N SER A 268 20.31 16.56 -1.25
CA SER A 268 19.26 17.49 -1.68
C SER A 268 18.75 17.22 -3.10
N ASP A 269 19.54 16.49 -3.88
CA ASP A 269 19.34 16.12 -5.27
C ASP A 269 18.93 14.65 -5.44
N TYR A 270 18.53 13.97 -4.36
CA TYR A 270 18.04 12.60 -4.45
C TYR A 270 16.80 12.53 -5.33
N GLU A 271 16.95 11.95 -6.51
CA GLU A 271 15.85 11.59 -7.40
C GLU A 271 15.68 10.07 -7.38
N SER A 272 14.50 9.63 -6.95
CA SER A 272 14.12 8.22 -6.87
C SER A 272 14.04 7.53 -8.25
N GLY A 273 14.01 8.31 -9.34
CA GLY A 273 13.67 7.85 -10.69
C GLY A 273 12.19 7.45 -10.84
N LEU A 274 11.39 7.58 -9.78
CA LEU A 274 10.01 7.11 -9.71
C LEU A 274 9.09 8.03 -10.51
N ILE A 275 9.24 9.35 -10.36
CA ILE A 275 8.47 10.34 -11.13
C ILE A 275 8.72 10.16 -12.62
N GLU A 276 9.98 10.08 -13.05
CA GLU A 276 10.32 9.90 -14.47
C GLU A 276 9.75 8.60 -15.05
N SER A 277 9.84 7.50 -14.30
CA SER A 277 9.29 6.21 -14.71
C SER A 277 7.75 6.25 -14.81
N VAL A 278 7.08 6.89 -13.85
CA VAL A 278 5.60 7.04 -13.88
C VAL A 278 5.16 7.97 -15.00
N SER A 279 5.83 9.10 -15.19
CA SER A 279 5.54 10.06 -16.27
C SER A 279 5.82 9.49 -17.67
N SER A 280 6.75 8.55 -17.79
CA SER A 280 6.98 7.77 -19.02
C SER A 280 6.06 6.55 -19.15
N PHE A 281 5.08 6.40 -18.26
CA PHE A 281 4.09 5.30 -18.21
C PHE A 281 4.69 3.90 -18.12
N LYS A 282 5.97 3.80 -17.68
CA LYS A 282 6.67 2.54 -17.49
C LYS A 282 6.15 1.84 -16.24
N PRO A 283 5.88 0.52 -16.29
CA PRO A 283 5.60 -0.25 -15.09
C PRO A 283 6.78 -0.21 -14.12
N ILE A 284 6.50 -0.13 -12.84
CA ILE A 284 7.50 -0.15 -11.77
C ILE A 284 7.27 -1.38 -10.91
N LEU A 285 8.32 -2.17 -10.69
CA LEU A 285 8.34 -3.23 -9.69
C LEU A 285 9.17 -2.76 -8.50
N LEU A 286 8.53 -2.56 -7.35
CA LEU A 286 9.19 -2.29 -6.08
C LEU A 286 9.20 -3.56 -5.23
N VAL A 287 10.38 -4.14 -5.05
CA VAL A 287 10.58 -5.29 -4.14
C VAL A 287 10.93 -4.77 -2.76
N ILE A 288 10.18 -5.21 -1.74
CA ILE A 288 10.40 -4.80 -0.35
C ILE A 288 10.95 -5.97 0.47
N GLU A 289 12.05 -5.73 1.18
CA GLU A 289 12.69 -6.69 2.09
C GLU A 289 12.83 -6.09 3.51
N THR A 290 11.70 -5.76 4.14
CA THR A 290 11.66 -5.24 5.52
C THR A 290 10.84 -6.13 6.47
N ARG A 291 9.98 -7.00 5.94
CA ARG A 291 9.03 -7.81 6.72
C ARG A 291 9.75 -8.63 7.81
N GLY A 292 9.29 -8.51 9.06
CA GLY A 292 9.85 -9.29 10.19
C GLY A 292 11.25 -8.88 10.65
N THR A 293 11.86 -7.88 10.02
CA THR A 293 13.14 -7.26 10.44
C THR A 293 12.90 -6.04 11.31
N LEU A 294 13.94 -5.50 11.96
CA LEU A 294 13.84 -4.23 12.72
C LEU A 294 13.34 -3.06 11.84
N TYR A 295 13.45 -3.19 10.52
CA TYR A 295 13.06 -2.19 9.54
C TYR A 295 11.60 -2.29 9.09
N ASP A 296 10.77 -3.18 9.68
CA ASP A 296 9.33 -3.34 9.34
C ASP A 296 8.57 -2.00 9.46
N LEU A 297 9.00 -1.11 10.37
CA LEU A 297 8.41 0.23 10.54
C LEU A 297 8.69 1.19 9.37
N PHE A 298 9.64 0.88 8.50
CA PHE A 298 9.90 1.69 7.30
C PHE A 298 8.95 1.37 6.15
N LEU A 299 8.24 0.23 6.20
CA LEU A 299 7.27 -0.16 5.17
C LEU A 299 6.14 0.88 4.99
N PRO A 300 5.48 1.38 6.05
CA PRO A 300 4.52 2.46 5.89
C PRO A 300 5.14 3.77 5.40
N LEU A 301 6.39 4.07 5.78
CA LEU A 301 7.07 5.31 5.37
C LEU A 301 7.36 5.32 3.86
N VAL A 302 7.88 4.21 3.31
CA VAL A 302 8.15 4.13 1.87
C VAL A 302 6.85 4.19 1.06
N LEU A 303 5.77 3.57 1.55
CA LEU A 303 4.46 3.65 0.90
C LEU A 303 3.91 5.08 0.91
N GLN A 304 3.99 5.77 2.04
CA GLN A 304 3.54 7.17 2.13
C GLN A 304 4.36 8.09 1.22
N HIS A 305 5.67 7.95 1.21
CA HIS A 305 6.56 8.69 0.32
C HIS A 305 6.18 8.48 -1.14
N LEU A 306 6.09 7.21 -1.57
CA LEU A 306 5.77 6.83 -2.94
C LEU A 306 4.43 7.43 -3.42
N VAL A 307 3.39 7.34 -2.58
CA VAL A 307 2.06 7.84 -2.93
C VAL A 307 2.02 9.37 -2.95
N GLU A 308 2.74 10.07 -2.07
CA GLU A 308 2.83 11.54 -2.12
C GLU A 308 3.57 12.04 -3.37
N GLU A 309 4.59 11.31 -3.80
CA GLU A 309 5.41 11.64 -4.96
C GLU A 309 4.57 11.58 -6.26
N ILE A 310 3.81 10.49 -6.47
CA ILE A 310 2.99 10.26 -7.68
C ILE A 310 1.55 10.77 -7.58
N GLY A 311 1.08 11.04 -6.37
CA GLY A 311 -0.31 11.35 -6.12
C GLY A 311 -0.65 12.80 -6.46
N TYR A 312 -1.79 12.99 -7.09
CA TYR A 312 -2.38 14.30 -7.31
C TYR A 312 -3.29 14.68 -6.13
N ILE A 313 -3.04 15.84 -5.54
CA ILE A 313 -3.92 16.42 -4.51
C ILE A 313 -4.66 17.60 -5.13
N PRO A 314 -6.00 17.54 -5.22
CA PRO A 314 -6.83 18.63 -5.72
C PRO A 314 -6.55 19.95 -4.98
N PRO A 315 -6.50 21.10 -5.67
CA PRO A 315 -6.18 22.41 -5.06
C PRO A 315 -6.99 22.75 -3.81
N ASN A 316 -8.28 22.38 -3.79
CA ASN A 316 -9.18 22.60 -2.66
C ASN A 316 -8.88 21.74 -1.42
N ARG A 317 -8.09 20.67 -1.56
CA ARG A 317 -7.69 19.75 -0.48
C ARG A 317 -6.21 19.91 -0.08
N ARG A 318 -5.47 20.81 -0.73
CA ARG A 318 -4.07 21.07 -0.39
C ARG A 318 -3.99 21.70 1.01
N PRO A 319 -3.01 21.29 1.84
CA PRO A 319 -2.71 22.01 3.08
C PRO A 319 -2.41 23.47 2.71
N LYS A 320 -3.18 24.42 3.25
CA LYS A 320 -2.92 25.85 3.05
C LYS A 320 -1.58 26.18 3.69
N MET A 321 -0.60 26.62 2.91
CA MET A 321 0.67 27.08 3.47
C MET A 321 0.44 28.34 4.31
N VAL A 322 1.24 28.53 5.36
CA VAL A 322 1.15 29.69 6.25
C VAL A 322 1.33 31.02 5.48
N ASP A 323 2.04 31.00 4.35
CA ASP A 323 2.22 32.17 3.49
C ASP A 323 0.98 32.52 2.66
N ASP A 324 0.09 31.57 2.36
CA ASP A 324 -1.20 31.85 1.70
C ASP A 324 -2.18 32.54 2.66
N LYS A 325 -2.07 32.30 3.96
CA LYS A 325 -2.81 33.07 4.98
C LYS A 325 -2.30 34.50 5.05
N LYS A 326 -0.98 34.71 5.02
CA LYS A 326 -0.40 36.07 5.02
C LYS A 326 -0.80 36.87 3.79
N LYS A 327 -0.81 36.26 2.59
CA LYS A 327 -1.27 36.93 1.35
C LYS A 327 -2.75 37.28 1.37
N LYS A 328 -3.61 36.42 1.94
CA LYS A 328 -5.04 36.75 2.12
C LYS A 328 -5.27 37.83 3.18
N ASP A 329 -4.49 37.82 4.26
CA ASP A 329 -4.58 38.85 5.31
C ASP A 329 -4.01 40.20 4.86
N THR A 330 -3.07 40.23 3.90
CA THR A 330 -2.64 41.49 3.25
C THR A 330 -3.68 41.97 2.25
N HIS A 331 -4.24 41.09 1.41
CA HIS A 331 -5.31 41.48 0.50
C HIS A 331 -6.61 41.92 1.20
N MET A 332 -6.95 41.36 2.37
CA MET A 332 -8.09 41.85 3.16
C MET A 332 -7.79 43.18 3.87
N ARG A 333 -6.54 43.45 4.27
CA ARG A 333 -6.19 44.72 4.91
C ARG A 333 -6.13 45.90 3.93
N ASP A 334 -5.82 45.64 2.67
CA ASP A 334 -5.77 46.70 1.65
C ASP A 334 -7.15 47.05 1.07
N PHE A 335 -8.18 46.19 1.25
CA PHE A 335 -9.55 46.47 0.81
C PHE A 335 -10.43 47.16 1.88
N ASP A 336 -10.07 47.08 3.16
CA ASP A 336 -10.87 47.65 4.27
C ASP A 336 -10.39 49.05 4.73
N ALA A 337 -9.40 49.67 4.05
CA ALA A 337 -8.82 50.96 4.44
C ALA A 337 -9.15 52.15 3.51
N GLU A 338 -10.00 51.97 2.50
CA GLU A 338 -10.55 53.07 1.71
C GLU A 338 -12.08 53.13 1.89
N GLU A 339 -12.49 53.69 3.03
CA GLU A 339 -13.80 54.31 3.21
C GLU A 339 -13.96 55.43 2.15
N MET A 340 -14.44 55.07 0.97
CA MET A 340 -14.93 56.04 -0.02
C MET A 340 -16.25 56.62 0.49
N SER A 341 -16.16 57.69 1.29
CA SER A 341 -17.29 58.54 1.62
C SER A 341 -17.77 59.27 0.36
N TYR A 342 -18.95 58.88 -0.15
CA TYR A 342 -19.64 59.66 -1.16
C TYR A 342 -20.28 60.89 -0.50
N GLU A 343 -19.67 62.07 -0.65
CA GLU A 343 -20.41 63.32 -0.49
C GLU A 343 -21.40 63.47 -1.65
N SER A 344 -22.67 63.62 -1.32
CA SER A 344 -23.74 63.85 -2.28
C SER A 344 -23.61 65.25 -2.90
N ILE A 345 -23.24 65.32 -4.18
CA ILE A 345 -23.25 66.57 -4.96
C ILE A 345 -24.62 66.71 -5.62
N GLU A 346 -25.55 67.37 -4.94
CA GLU A 346 -26.68 68.05 -5.58
C GLU A 346 -26.14 69.34 -6.22
N GLY A 347 -26.30 69.52 -7.54
CA GLY A 347 -26.09 70.83 -8.18
C GLY A 347 -25.28 70.89 -9.48
N ILE A 348 -25.05 69.79 -10.20
CA ILE A 348 -24.46 69.85 -11.55
C ILE A 348 -25.60 69.83 -12.58
N THR A 349 -25.81 70.93 -13.28
CA THR A 349 -26.73 71.03 -14.42
C THR A 349 -26.06 70.50 -15.70
N GLU A 350 -26.85 69.90 -16.61
CA GLU A 350 -26.39 69.24 -17.85
C GLU A 350 -25.52 70.10 -18.79
N GLU A 351 -25.43 71.40 -18.56
CA GLU A 351 -24.61 72.35 -19.32
C GLU A 351 -23.13 72.40 -18.88
N ASP A 352 -22.79 71.81 -17.73
CA ASP A 352 -21.41 71.71 -17.20
C ASP A 352 -20.69 70.41 -17.57
N LEU A 353 -21.34 69.51 -18.33
CA LEU A 353 -20.72 68.29 -18.82
C LEU A 353 -19.99 68.60 -20.14
N PRO A 354 -18.67 68.32 -20.26
CA PRO A 354 -17.96 68.52 -21.51
C PRO A 354 -18.56 67.62 -22.61
N PRO A 355 -18.60 68.10 -23.87
CA PRO A 355 -19.19 67.33 -24.96
C PRO A 355 -18.42 66.02 -25.13
N VAL A 356 -19.13 64.91 -24.98
CA VAL A 356 -18.60 63.56 -25.24
C VAL A 356 -18.27 63.49 -26.73
N THR A 357 -16.98 63.66 -27.04
CA THR A 357 -16.47 63.44 -28.39
C THR A 357 -16.23 61.95 -28.57
N ASP A 358 -16.58 61.40 -29.74
CA ASP A 358 -16.42 59.98 -30.09
C ASP A 358 -14.99 59.43 -29.88
N GLN A 359 -14.00 60.33 -29.74
CA GLN A 359 -12.61 60.00 -29.40
C GLN A 359 -12.44 59.48 -27.96
N LEU A 360 -13.30 59.88 -27.02
CA LEU A 360 -13.24 59.41 -25.63
C LEU A 360 -13.83 58.00 -25.48
N ILE A 361 -14.85 57.67 -26.29
CA ILE A 361 -15.39 56.31 -26.40
C ILE A 361 -14.41 55.39 -27.15
N GLN A 362 -13.76 55.87 -28.22
CA GLN A 362 -12.72 55.10 -28.91
C GLN A 362 -11.48 54.85 -28.03
N SER A 363 -11.04 55.82 -27.21
CA SER A 363 -9.89 55.60 -26.33
C SER A 363 -10.18 54.70 -25.13
N MET A 364 -11.45 54.56 -24.71
CA MET A 364 -11.87 53.53 -23.74
C MET A 364 -11.99 52.14 -24.40
N ILE A 365 -12.53 52.05 -25.62
CA ILE A 365 -12.63 50.78 -26.37
C ILE A 365 -11.24 50.27 -26.80
N GLU A 366 -10.30 51.16 -27.13
CA GLU A 366 -8.92 50.79 -27.47
C GLU A 366 -8.07 50.45 -26.23
N LYS A 367 -8.42 50.94 -25.03
CA LYS A 367 -7.79 50.53 -23.76
C LYS A 367 -8.35 49.23 -23.18
N GLU A 368 -9.55 48.82 -23.54
CA GLU A 368 -10.10 47.49 -23.24
C GLU A 368 -9.74 46.42 -24.31
N GLY A 369 -9.01 46.82 -25.36
CA GLY A 369 -8.66 45.97 -26.51
C GLY A 369 -7.29 45.26 -26.46
N VAL A 370 -6.52 45.39 -25.38
CA VAL A 370 -5.24 44.69 -25.20
C VAL A 370 -5.17 44.05 -23.81
N ASP A 371 -6.26 43.39 -23.41
CA ASP A 371 -6.09 42.19 -22.59
C ASP A 371 -5.45 41.15 -23.49
N SER A 372 -4.16 40.95 -23.28
CA SER A 372 -3.46 39.75 -23.70
C SER A 372 -4.30 38.55 -23.29
N LYS A 373 -5.09 38.03 -24.24
CA LYS A 373 -5.38 36.62 -24.37
C LYS A 373 -4.04 35.91 -24.48
N ALA A 374 -3.34 35.80 -23.35
CA ALA A 374 -2.76 34.52 -23.00
C ALA A 374 -3.93 33.56 -23.14
N VAL A 375 -3.95 32.87 -24.26
CA VAL A 375 -4.52 31.54 -24.32
C VAL A 375 -3.85 30.84 -23.15
N ILE A 376 -4.50 30.87 -21.99
CA ILE A 376 -4.30 29.86 -20.98
C ILE A 376 -4.79 28.63 -21.74
N GLU A 377 -3.86 27.96 -22.42
CA GLU A 377 -3.94 26.53 -22.58
C GLU A 377 -4.08 26.01 -21.15
N ILE A 378 -5.32 25.96 -20.67
CA ILE A 378 -5.69 25.10 -19.57
C ILE A 378 -5.31 23.75 -20.13
N SER A 379 -4.16 23.22 -19.72
CA SER A 379 -3.82 21.85 -20.10
C SER A 379 -5.03 21.01 -19.72
N ASP A 380 -5.57 20.24 -20.66
CA ASP A 380 -6.66 19.27 -20.45
C ASP A 380 -6.25 18.12 -19.49
N ASP A 381 -5.24 18.36 -18.66
CA ASP A 381 -4.69 17.44 -17.70
C ASP A 381 -5.47 17.57 -16.38
N ILE A 382 -6.47 16.70 -16.24
CA ILE A 382 -7.38 16.60 -15.08
C ILE A 382 -6.60 16.54 -13.74
N PHE A 383 -5.33 16.12 -13.78
CA PHE A 383 -4.45 15.90 -12.64
C PHE A 383 -3.14 16.71 -12.69
N GLU A 384 -3.13 17.87 -13.36
CA GLU A 384 -1.96 18.78 -13.43
C GLU A 384 -0.67 18.09 -13.90
N GLY A 385 -0.74 17.25 -14.94
CA GLY A 385 0.43 16.54 -15.49
C GLY A 385 0.77 15.21 -14.80
N LYS A 386 0.05 14.82 -13.73
CA LYS A 386 0.25 13.52 -13.08
C LYS A 386 -0.65 12.45 -13.71
N PRO A 387 -0.08 11.34 -14.21
CA PRO A 387 -0.89 10.32 -14.86
C PRO A 387 -1.78 9.56 -13.86
N GLU A 388 -2.87 8.99 -14.37
CA GLU A 388 -3.62 7.97 -13.63
C GLU A 388 -2.66 6.82 -13.29
N THR A 389 -2.62 6.39 -12.03
CA THR A 389 -1.68 5.37 -11.58
C THR A 389 -2.40 4.25 -10.84
N ILE A 390 -2.03 3.00 -11.15
CA ILE A 390 -2.56 1.82 -10.48
C ILE A 390 -1.48 1.26 -9.57
N LEU A 391 -1.79 1.18 -8.28
CA LEU A 391 -0.91 0.66 -7.24
C LEU A 391 -1.36 -0.74 -6.81
N PHE A 392 -0.52 -1.74 -7.00
CA PHE A 392 -0.71 -3.10 -6.51
C PHE A 392 0.12 -3.29 -5.24
N LEU A 393 -0.56 -3.61 -4.14
CA LEU A 393 0.06 -3.90 -2.84
C LEU A 393 -0.06 -5.39 -2.55
N ASP A 394 1.07 -6.07 -2.59
CA ASP A 394 1.16 -7.44 -2.14
C ASP A 394 1.17 -7.52 -0.60
N ALA A 395 0.60 -8.61 -0.08
CA ALA A 395 0.60 -8.93 1.35
C ALA A 395 0.23 -7.75 2.28
N ALA A 396 -0.78 -6.95 1.88
CA ALA A 396 -1.25 -5.76 2.60
C ALA A 396 -1.72 -6.07 4.03
N THR A 397 -2.01 -7.33 4.35
CA THR A 397 -2.22 -7.81 5.73
C THR A 397 -1.07 -7.45 6.66
N HIS A 398 0.17 -7.33 6.20
CA HIS A 398 1.29 -6.94 7.08
C HIS A 398 1.23 -5.48 7.50
N LEU A 399 0.70 -4.59 6.65
CA LEU A 399 0.47 -3.19 7.02
C LEU A 399 -0.55 -3.07 8.16
N SER A 400 -1.45 -4.05 8.32
CA SER A 400 -2.47 -4.05 9.37
C SER A 400 -1.92 -4.16 10.80
N LYS A 401 -0.60 -4.35 10.96
CA LYS A 401 0.09 -4.22 12.26
C LYS A 401 0.24 -2.75 12.67
N PHE A 402 0.32 -1.84 11.70
CA PHE A 402 0.49 -0.41 11.90
C PHE A 402 -0.87 0.28 11.79
N ASN A 403 -1.66 0.26 12.87
CA ASN A 403 -3.08 0.64 12.81
C ASN A 403 -3.33 2.04 12.25
N ARG A 404 -2.52 3.04 12.64
CA ARG A 404 -2.66 4.42 12.13
C ARG A 404 -2.22 4.52 10.68
N SER A 405 -1.08 3.93 10.38
CA SER A 405 -0.50 3.95 9.04
C SER A 405 -1.32 3.14 8.02
N PHE A 406 -2.00 2.09 8.48
CA PHE A 406 -2.90 1.29 7.67
C PHE A 406 -4.13 2.09 7.25
N LYS A 407 -4.69 2.93 8.14
CA LYS A 407 -5.80 3.83 7.79
C LYS A 407 -5.43 4.82 6.69
N PHE A 408 -4.17 5.27 6.64
CA PHE A 408 -3.69 6.04 5.49
C PHE A 408 -3.78 5.19 4.20
N ALA A 409 -3.25 3.97 4.21
CA ALA A 409 -3.27 3.08 3.05
C ALA A 409 -4.69 2.76 2.53
N LEU A 410 -5.67 2.65 3.44
CA LEU A 410 -7.08 2.44 3.08
C LEU A 410 -7.70 3.64 2.34
N ASN A 411 -7.22 4.85 2.63
CA ASN A 411 -7.76 6.12 2.12
C ASN A 411 -6.96 6.71 0.94
N ILE A 412 -6.01 5.95 0.37
CA ILE A 412 -5.21 6.40 -0.77
C ILE A 412 -6.10 6.90 -1.92
N PRO A 413 -7.13 6.15 -2.38
CA PRO A 413 -7.96 6.60 -3.50
C PRO A 413 -8.80 7.87 -3.24
N GLU A 414 -9.16 8.16 -1.98
CA GLU A 414 -9.86 9.41 -1.63
C GLU A 414 -8.91 10.58 -1.55
N LYS A 415 -7.71 10.36 -1.00
CA LYS A 415 -6.70 11.41 -0.83
C LYS A 415 -6.09 11.78 -2.18
N PHE A 416 -5.88 10.80 -3.05
CA PHE A 416 -5.23 10.92 -4.36
C PHE A 416 -6.14 10.39 -5.46
N PRO A 417 -6.98 11.24 -6.07
CA PRO A 417 -8.01 10.80 -7.02
C PRO A 417 -7.47 10.15 -8.30
N ASN A 418 -6.21 10.40 -8.66
CA ASN A 418 -5.53 9.78 -9.80
C ASN A 418 -5.01 8.37 -9.49
N ILE A 419 -5.11 7.89 -8.23
CA ILE A 419 -4.58 6.59 -7.83
C ILE A 419 -5.72 5.59 -7.58
N SER A 420 -5.63 4.43 -8.22
CA SER A 420 -6.43 3.25 -7.91
C SER A 420 -5.56 2.20 -7.22
N VAL A 421 -6.10 1.49 -6.23
CA VAL A 421 -5.33 0.53 -5.42
C VAL A 421 -5.93 -0.86 -5.47
N ALA A 422 -5.10 -1.84 -5.80
CA ALA A 422 -5.38 -3.26 -5.62
C ALA A 422 -4.52 -3.80 -4.49
N ALA A 423 -5.12 -4.54 -3.55
CA ALA A 423 -4.39 -5.05 -2.39
C ALA A 423 -4.71 -6.53 -2.11
N SER A 424 -3.66 -7.31 -1.87
CA SER A 424 -3.75 -8.72 -1.46
C SER A 424 -3.80 -8.84 0.07
N PHE A 425 -4.78 -9.59 0.57
CA PHE A 425 -5.00 -9.82 2.00
C PHE A 425 -5.05 -11.32 2.31
N PHE A 426 -4.27 -11.70 3.32
CA PHE A 426 -4.35 -12.98 4.02
C PHE A 426 -5.17 -12.81 5.30
N THR A 427 -6.04 -13.77 5.61
CA THR A 427 -7.04 -13.67 6.68
C THR A 427 -6.95 -14.78 7.74
N ASP A 428 -5.94 -15.64 7.67
CA ASP A 428 -5.66 -16.80 8.57
C ASP A 428 -5.32 -16.45 10.03
N ARG A 429 -5.48 -15.19 10.45
CA ARG A 429 -5.11 -14.78 11.80
C ARG A 429 -6.09 -15.36 12.83
N GLU A 430 -5.56 -16.15 13.76
CA GLU A 430 -6.29 -16.64 14.95
C GLU A 430 -7.06 -15.53 15.67
N LYS A 431 -6.50 -14.31 15.66
CA LYS A 431 -7.17 -13.08 16.11
C LYS A 431 -7.04 -12.02 15.02
N ILE A 432 -8.17 -11.74 14.37
CA ILE A 432 -8.27 -10.70 13.36
C ILE A 432 -8.21 -9.35 14.06
N SER A 433 -7.22 -8.52 13.70
CA SER A 433 -7.15 -7.16 14.23
C SER A 433 -8.29 -6.33 13.67
N THR A 434 -8.78 -5.37 14.46
CA THR A 434 -9.81 -4.43 14.02
C THR A 434 -9.40 -3.70 12.75
N SER A 435 -8.12 -3.33 12.63
CA SER A 435 -7.57 -2.72 11.42
C SER A 435 -7.64 -3.66 10.21
N LEU A 436 -7.29 -4.94 10.34
CA LEU A 436 -7.43 -5.89 9.22
C LEU A 436 -8.90 -6.04 8.79
N GLN A 437 -9.83 -6.10 9.74
CA GLN A 437 -11.26 -6.12 9.46
C GLN A 437 -11.73 -4.86 8.72
N GLU A 438 -11.32 -3.66 9.17
CA GLU A 438 -11.61 -2.40 8.48
C GLU A 438 -11.07 -2.44 7.04
N GLY A 439 -9.85 -2.92 6.83
CA GLY A 439 -9.24 -3.00 5.50
C GLY A 439 -9.96 -3.96 4.56
N VAL A 440 -10.30 -5.15 5.03
CA VAL A 440 -11.07 -6.12 4.25
C VAL A 440 -12.41 -5.53 3.82
N LEU A 441 -13.14 -4.90 4.75
CA LEU A 441 -14.42 -4.28 4.43
C LEU A 441 -14.28 -3.12 3.45
N GLU A 442 -13.25 -2.28 3.59
CA GLU A 442 -13.00 -1.15 2.71
C GLU A 442 -12.72 -1.60 1.28
N TYR A 443 -11.83 -2.59 1.11
CA TYR A 443 -11.49 -3.14 -0.21
C TYR A 443 -12.58 -4.02 -0.81
N MET A 444 -13.56 -4.46 -0.01
CA MET A 444 -14.78 -5.11 -0.50
C MET A 444 -15.88 -4.14 -0.92
N LYS A 445 -15.76 -2.81 -0.74
CA LYS A 445 -16.85 -1.88 -1.08
C LYS A 445 -17.13 -1.75 -2.58
N GLU A 446 -16.10 -1.88 -3.41
CA GLU A 446 -16.20 -1.66 -4.86
C GLU A 446 -16.10 -2.98 -5.62
N ARG A 447 -14.93 -3.61 -5.57
CA ARG A 447 -14.63 -4.84 -6.28
C ARG A 447 -13.73 -5.76 -5.45
N ALA A 448 -14.03 -7.05 -5.44
CA ALA A 448 -13.18 -8.03 -4.76
C ALA A 448 -13.13 -9.39 -5.48
N LEU A 449 -11.98 -10.05 -5.42
CA LEU A 449 -11.82 -11.46 -5.76
C LEU A 449 -11.56 -12.23 -4.47
N ILE A 450 -12.47 -13.12 -4.10
CA ILE A 450 -12.45 -13.84 -2.83
C ILE A 450 -12.21 -15.31 -3.14
N PHE A 451 -10.98 -15.75 -2.95
CA PHE A 451 -10.58 -17.15 -3.08
C PHE A 451 -10.91 -17.91 -1.81
N ASP A 452 -10.68 -17.27 -0.67
CA ASP A 452 -11.04 -17.78 0.64
C ASP A 452 -11.10 -16.62 1.64
N LEU A 453 -11.85 -16.77 2.72
CA LEU A 453 -12.03 -15.71 3.71
C LEU A 453 -12.28 -16.29 5.09
N HIS A 454 -11.64 -15.72 6.11
CA HIS A 454 -11.91 -16.14 7.49
C HIS A 454 -13.41 -16.03 7.84
N PRO A 455 -14.02 -17.06 8.48
CA PRO A 455 -15.46 -17.08 8.75
C PRO A 455 -15.99 -15.82 9.46
N ALA A 456 -15.27 -15.34 10.48
CA ALA A 456 -15.62 -14.11 11.18
C ALA A 456 -15.68 -12.87 10.26
N LEU A 457 -14.76 -12.74 9.29
CA LEU A 457 -14.79 -11.64 8.33
C LEU A 457 -15.92 -11.80 7.33
N PHE A 458 -16.19 -13.03 6.89
CA PHE A 458 -17.32 -13.31 6.02
C PHE A 458 -18.65 -12.93 6.68
N ASP A 459 -18.82 -13.25 7.96
CA ASP A 459 -20.00 -12.89 8.73
C ASP A 459 -20.17 -11.38 8.84
N VAL A 460 -19.09 -10.65 9.11
CA VAL A 460 -19.11 -9.18 9.18
C VAL A 460 -19.41 -8.56 7.81
N ALA A 461 -18.74 -9.03 6.74
CA ALA A 461 -18.93 -8.52 5.38
C ALA A 461 -20.35 -8.78 4.85
N THR A 462 -21.00 -9.85 5.31
CA THR A 462 -22.36 -10.22 4.93
C THR A 462 -23.44 -9.84 5.93
N ALA A 463 -23.09 -9.14 7.03
CA ALA A 463 -24.00 -8.86 8.15
C ALA A 463 -25.27 -8.08 7.75
N ARG A 464 -25.18 -7.23 6.73
CA ARG A 464 -26.30 -6.42 6.22
C ARG A 464 -27.10 -7.13 5.12
N MET A 465 -26.77 -8.37 4.77
CA MET A 465 -27.46 -9.11 3.71
C MET A 465 -28.69 -9.86 4.26
N PRO A 466 -29.76 -9.99 3.47
CA PRO A 466 -30.86 -10.89 3.81
C PRO A 466 -30.37 -12.32 4.06
N VAL A 467 -30.98 -13.01 5.02
CA VAL A 467 -30.61 -14.38 5.42
C VAL A 467 -30.61 -15.34 4.22
N SER A 468 -31.56 -15.21 3.30
CA SER A 468 -31.63 -16.02 2.08
C SER A 468 -30.41 -15.84 1.16
N ARG A 469 -29.92 -14.60 1.00
CA ARG A 469 -28.71 -14.32 0.21
C ARG A 469 -27.45 -14.81 0.91
N LYS A 470 -27.38 -14.65 2.23
CA LYS A 470 -26.27 -15.17 3.03
C LYS A 470 -26.19 -16.70 2.93
N ALA A 471 -27.33 -17.39 3.04
CA ALA A 471 -27.42 -18.84 2.86
C ALA A 471 -26.99 -19.27 1.45
N TRP A 472 -27.40 -18.53 0.41
CA TRP A 472 -26.94 -18.78 -0.96
C TRP A 472 -25.42 -18.63 -1.09
N LEU A 473 -24.82 -17.56 -0.54
CA LEU A 473 -23.37 -17.37 -0.56
C LEU A 473 -22.60 -18.47 0.17
N ILE A 474 -23.11 -18.94 1.32
CA ILE A 474 -22.54 -20.08 2.03
C ILE A 474 -22.59 -21.33 1.13
N GLY A 475 -23.68 -21.54 0.39
CA GLY A 475 -23.79 -22.60 -0.60
C GLY A 475 -22.76 -22.48 -1.72
N GLU A 476 -22.50 -21.27 -2.22
CA GLU A 476 -21.45 -21.04 -3.22
C GLU A 476 -20.05 -21.28 -2.65
N LEU A 477 -19.77 -20.89 -1.40
CA LEU A 477 -18.49 -21.21 -0.73
C LEU A 477 -18.30 -22.72 -0.55
N GLN A 478 -19.34 -23.47 -0.17
CA GLN A 478 -19.28 -24.93 -0.12
C GLN A 478 -19.03 -25.54 -1.51
N LYS A 479 -19.62 -24.95 -2.56
CA LYS A 479 -19.38 -25.36 -3.94
C LYS A 479 -17.93 -25.07 -4.36
N MET A 480 -17.39 -23.91 -4.00
CA MET A 480 -15.97 -23.59 -4.20
C MET A 480 -15.07 -24.64 -3.56
N GLU A 481 -15.34 -25.03 -2.31
CA GLU A 481 -14.54 -26.03 -1.60
C GLU A 481 -14.62 -27.43 -2.25
N ARG A 482 -15.79 -27.81 -2.78
CA ARG A 482 -15.92 -29.06 -3.57
C ARG A 482 -15.12 -29.01 -4.87
N ILE A 483 -15.09 -27.86 -5.54
CA ILE A 483 -14.33 -27.65 -6.78
C ILE A 483 -12.82 -27.68 -6.47
N ARG A 484 -12.40 -27.03 -5.38
CA ARG A 484 -11.01 -27.04 -4.89
C ARG A 484 -10.53 -28.42 -4.47
N SER A 485 -11.37 -29.20 -3.80
CA SER A 485 -11.03 -30.59 -3.46
C SER A 485 -10.97 -31.51 -4.69
N GLY A 486 -11.66 -31.15 -5.78
CA GLY A 486 -11.45 -31.73 -7.11
C GLY A 486 -10.16 -31.28 -7.82
N GLY A 487 -9.38 -30.37 -7.20
CA GLY A 487 -8.12 -29.80 -7.67
C GLY A 487 -8.26 -28.65 -8.68
N GLU A 488 -9.47 -28.16 -8.92
CA GLU A 488 -9.72 -26.97 -9.74
C GLU A 488 -9.63 -25.69 -8.89
N VAL A 489 -9.71 -24.51 -9.51
CA VAL A 489 -9.75 -23.24 -8.76
C VAL A 489 -11.12 -22.62 -8.87
N ALA A 490 -11.68 -22.17 -7.76
CA ALA A 490 -12.88 -21.36 -7.76
C ALA A 490 -12.72 -20.16 -6.83
N PHE A 491 -13.38 -19.06 -7.18
CA PHE A 491 -13.40 -17.84 -6.37
C PHE A 491 -14.69 -17.06 -6.62
N LEU A 492 -15.09 -16.24 -5.65
CA LEU A 492 -16.20 -15.30 -5.79
C LEU A 492 -15.68 -13.96 -6.29
N GLU A 493 -16.26 -13.48 -7.38
CA GLU A 493 -16.11 -12.09 -7.83
C GLU A 493 -17.25 -11.26 -7.24
N TYR A 494 -16.89 -10.26 -6.43
CA TYR A 494 -17.80 -9.22 -5.95
C TYR A 494 -17.65 -7.95 -6.78
N VAL A 495 -18.77 -7.39 -7.25
CA VAL A 495 -18.83 -6.10 -7.95
C VAL A 495 -20.06 -5.33 -7.45
N ASN A 496 -19.84 -4.23 -6.72
CA ASN A 496 -20.93 -3.52 -6.04
C ASN A 496 -21.98 -2.93 -7.00
N GLU A 497 -21.54 -2.43 -8.16
CA GLU A 497 -22.39 -1.80 -9.16
C GLU A 497 -23.04 -2.79 -10.15
N ALA A 498 -22.83 -4.10 -9.98
CA ALA A 498 -23.44 -5.09 -10.87
C ALA A 498 -24.86 -5.44 -10.43
N ALA A 499 -25.73 -5.78 -11.40
CA ALA A 499 -27.08 -6.28 -11.11
C ALA A 499 -27.04 -7.54 -10.23
N ILE A 500 -26.08 -8.43 -10.53
CA ILE A 500 -25.70 -9.57 -9.69
C ILE A 500 -24.33 -9.25 -9.10
N LYS A 501 -24.32 -8.88 -7.82
CA LYS A 501 -23.10 -8.44 -7.13
C LYS A 501 -22.08 -9.55 -6.93
N TRP A 502 -22.51 -10.81 -6.85
CA TRP A 502 -21.68 -11.96 -6.50
C TRP A 502 -21.72 -12.98 -7.60
N ASN A 503 -20.55 -13.35 -8.15
CA ASN A 503 -20.45 -14.32 -9.23
C ASN A 503 -19.41 -15.38 -8.89
N LEU A 504 -19.81 -16.64 -8.88
CA LEU A 504 -18.87 -17.75 -8.77
C LEU A 504 -18.10 -17.87 -10.09
N ARG A 505 -16.78 -17.82 -10.00
CA ARG A 505 -15.85 -18.04 -11.11
C ARG A 505 -15.10 -19.34 -10.85
N VAL A 506 -14.96 -20.14 -11.90
CA VAL A 506 -14.24 -21.42 -11.86
C VAL A 506 -13.18 -21.38 -12.94
N VAL A 507 -11.92 -21.50 -12.53
CA VAL A 507 -10.79 -21.82 -13.40
C VAL A 507 -10.85 -23.33 -13.60
N GLU A 508 -11.52 -23.71 -14.68
CA GLU A 508 -11.69 -25.11 -15.10
C GLU A 508 -10.30 -25.73 -15.33
N LYS A 509 -10.09 -26.96 -14.85
CA LYS A 509 -8.95 -27.76 -15.30
C LYS A 509 -9.09 -27.96 -16.81
N PRO A 510 -8.05 -27.77 -17.61
CA PRO A 510 -8.17 -28.06 -19.03
C PRO A 510 -8.36 -29.56 -19.22
N GLU A 511 -9.32 -29.91 -20.06
CA GLU A 511 -9.29 -31.18 -20.76
C GLU A 511 -8.02 -31.24 -21.61
N ILE A 512 -7.46 -32.44 -21.82
CA ILE A 512 -6.21 -32.67 -22.57
C ILE A 512 -6.26 -31.98 -23.96
N GLU A 513 -7.45 -31.86 -24.56
CA GLU A 513 -7.65 -31.19 -25.84
C GLU A 513 -7.47 -29.65 -25.79
N ALA A 514 -7.76 -29.00 -24.65
CA ALA A 514 -7.60 -27.56 -24.46
C ALA A 514 -6.12 -27.14 -24.40
N LEU A 515 -5.22 -28.02 -23.92
CA LEU A 515 -3.76 -27.83 -23.98
C LEU A 515 -3.29 -27.60 -25.42
N THR A 516 -3.87 -28.33 -26.38
CA THR A 516 -3.57 -28.20 -27.82
C THR A 516 -4.05 -26.87 -28.42
N ARG A 517 -5.16 -26.31 -27.92
CA ARG A 517 -5.69 -25.01 -28.38
C ARG A 517 -4.86 -23.84 -27.84
N ILE A 518 -4.41 -23.92 -26.58
CA ILE A 518 -3.59 -22.88 -25.93
C ILE A 518 -2.20 -22.80 -26.58
N ARG A 519 -1.59 -23.93 -26.95
CA ARG A 519 -0.33 -23.95 -27.72
C ARG A 519 -0.41 -23.19 -29.05
N ARG A 520 -1.58 -23.14 -29.72
CA ARG A 520 -1.78 -22.36 -30.96
C ARG A 520 -1.84 -20.85 -30.75
N TRP A 521 -2.09 -20.39 -29.52
CA TRP A 521 -2.13 -18.95 -29.21
C TRP A 521 -0.74 -18.36 -28.93
N PHE A 522 0.19 -19.19 -28.44
CA PHE A 522 1.58 -18.79 -28.17
C PHE A 522 2.56 -19.23 -29.27
N GLY A 523 2.22 -20.29 -30.02
CA GLY A 523 2.85 -20.61 -31.29
C GLY A 523 2.37 -19.66 -32.36
N GLY A 524 2.79 -18.40 -32.29
CA GLY A 524 2.67 -17.49 -33.42
C GLY A 524 3.15 -18.20 -34.67
N THR A 525 2.36 -18.10 -35.74
CA THR A 525 2.77 -18.40 -37.11
C THR A 525 4.22 -17.99 -37.31
N LYS A 526 5.10 -18.97 -37.47
CA LYS A 526 6.26 -18.80 -38.33
C LYS A 526 5.79 -18.81 -39.77
#